data_AF-A0A534X755-F1
#
_entry.id   AF-A0A534X755-F1
#
_cell.length_a   1.000
_cell.length_b   1.000
_cell.length_c   1.000
_cell.angle_alpha   90.00
_cell.angle_beta   90.00
_cell.angle_gamma   90.00
#
_symmetry.space_group_name_H-M   'P 1'
#
loop_
_entity.id
_entity.type
_entity.pdbx_description
1 polymer ?
#
loop_
_entity_poly.entity_id
_entity_poly.type
_entity_poly.pdbx_seq_one_letter_code
_entity_poly.pdbx_strand_id
1 'polypeptide(L)'
;MLDRLTEIERRYEELERLVADPAIIANRREFAKLAKERAQLEETVVRWRERQRVARDLDEHREVLRERDAELRELARSELPALEARLAALDATLKH
;
A
#
# COMPACT_ATOMS: atom_id res chain seq x y z
N MET A 1 9.25 6.62 9.88
CA MET A 1 8.40 5.41 9.74
C MET A 1 7.91 5.28 8.30
N LEU A 2 7.19 6.27 7.76
CA LEU A 2 6.72 6.24 6.37
C LEU A 2 7.90 6.13 5.38
N ASP A 3 9.00 6.87 5.61
CA ASP A 3 10.19 6.78 4.75
C ASP A 3 10.79 5.37 4.69
N ARG A 4 10.74 4.62 5.81
CA ARG A 4 11.19 3.22 5.86
C ARG A 4 10.26 2.32 5.06
N LEU A 5 8.94 2.53 5.14
CA LEU A 5 7.97 1.75 4.36
C LEU A 5 8.11 2.03 2.86
N THR A 6 8.38 3.29 2.49
CA THR A 6 8.72 3.67 1.11
C THR A 6 10.01 3.01 0.63
N GLU A 7 11.04 2.91 1.48
CA GLU A 7 12.27 2.19 1.12
C GLU A 7 12.02 0.68 0.94
N ILE A 8 11.22 0.08 1.81
CA ILE A 8 10.79 -1.33 1.70
C ILE A 8 10.02 -1.57 0.40
N GLU A 9 9.07 -0.69 0.05
CA GLU A 9 8.33 -0.74 -1.21
C GLU A 9 9.26 -0.63 -2.41
N ARG A 10 10.19 0.32 -2.41
CA ARG A 10 11.18 0.48 -3.49
C ARG A 10 12.04 -0.77 -3.66
N ARG A 11 12.46 -1.38 -2.55
CA ARG A 11 13.23 -2.62 -2.57
C ARG A 11 12.40 -3.77 -3.12
N TYR A 12 11.14 -3.88 -2.72
CA TYR A 12 10.23 -4.90 -3.23
C TYR A 12 10.04 -4.78 -4.76
N GLU A 13 9.85 -3.57 -5.28
CA GLU A 13 9.73 -3.33 -6.72
C GLU A 13 11.01 -3.65 -7.49
N GLU A 14 12.17 -3.36 -6.89
CA GLU A 14 13.46 -3.77 -7.45
C GLU A 14 13.56 -5.30 -7.53
N LEU A 15 13.18 -6.01 -6.46
CA LEU A 15 13.18 -7.47 -6.41
C LEU A 15 12.19 -8.06 -7.42
N GLU A 16 11.01 -7.46 -7.61
CA GLU A 16 10.06 -7.88 -8.64
C GLU A 16 10.68 -7.80 -10.04
N ARG A 17 11.36 -6.69 -10.36
CA ARG A 17 12.07 -6.55 -11.64
C ARG A 17 13.19 -7.59 -11.80
N LEU A 18 14.00 -7.81 -10.76
CA LEU A 18 15.10 -8.77 -10.82
C LEU A 18 14.60 -10.21 -10.96
N VAL A 19 13.54 -10.59 -10.24
CA VAL A 19 12.96 -11.94 -10.31
C VAL A 19 12.30 -12.20 -11.67
N ALA A 20 11.87 -11.16 -12.38
CA ALA A 20 11.36 -11.24 -13.75
C ALA A 20 12.46 -11.24 -14.83
N ASP A 21 13.71 -10.97 -14.49
CA ASP A 21 14.83 -10.94 -15.44
C ASP A 21 15.22 -12.37 -15.89
N PRO A 22 15.20 -12.69 -17.21
CA PRO A 22 15.62 -13.99 -17.72
C PRO A 22 17.02 -14.43 -17.29
N ALA A 23 17.97 -13.50 -17.10
CA ALA A 23 19.32 -13.81 -16.63
C ALA A 23 19.34 -14.30 -15.17
N ILE A 24 18.46 -13.73 -14.34
CA ILE A 24 18.26 -14.18 -12.95
C ILE A 24 17.51 -15.50 -12.92
N ILE A 25 16.45 -15.64 -13.73
CA ILE A 25 15.65 -16.89 -13.83
C ILE A 25 16.54 -18.06 -14.25
N ALA A 26 17.49 -17.85 -15.16
CA ALA A 26 18.46 -18.87 -15.56
C ALA A 26 19.40 -19.29 -14.40
N ASN A 27 19.65 -18.40 -13.44
CA ASN A 27 20.45 -18.67 -12.24
C ASN A 27 19.54 -19.06 -11.06
N ARG A 28 19.22 -20.36 -10.96
CA ARG A 28 18.34 -20.92 -9.92
C ARG A 28 18.70 -20.51 -8.48
N ARG A 29 19.99 -20.39 -8.16
CA ARG A 29 20.44 -20.02 -6.81
C ARG A 29 20.10 -18.57 -6.49
N GLU A 30 20.41 -17.64 -7.41
CA GLU A 30 20.13 -16.22 -7.21
C GLU A 30 18.62 -15.95 -7.28
N PHE A 31 17.91 -16.59 -8.21
CA PHE A 31 16.45 -16.53 -8.28
C PHE A 31 15.80 -16.93 -6.94
N ALA A 32 16.18 -18.08 -6.37
CA ALA A 32 15.60 -18.55 -5.11
C ALA A 32 15.86 -17.58 -3.94
N LYS A 33 17.05 -16.97 -3.90
CA LYS A 33 17.41 -15.96 -2.91
C LYS A 33 16.55 -14.71 -3.03
N LEU A 34 16.48 -14.13 -4.23
CA LEU A 34 15.72 -12.90 -4.49
C LEU A 34 14.21 -13.11 -4.36
N ALA A 35 13.69 -14.25 -4.80
CA ALA A 35 12.28 -14.60 -4.63
C ALA A 35 11.91 -14.75 -3.15
N LYS A 36 12.79 -15.32 -2.33
CA LYS A 36 12.58 -15.41 -0.87
C LYS A 36 12.58 -14.03 -0.22
N GLU A 37 13.53 -13.17 -0.59
CA GLU A 37 13.58 -11.79 -0.10
C GLU A 37 12.30 -11.02 -0.50
N ARG A 38 11.86 -11.14 -1.75
CA ARG A 38 10.62 -10.52 -2.24
C ARG A 38 9.41 -10.96 -1.41
N ALA A 39 9.26 -12.27 -1.20
CA ALA A 39 8.16 -12.84 -0.43
C ALA A 39 8.15 -12.38 1.04
N GLN A 40 9.32 -12.11 1.63
CA GLN A 40 9.43 -11.58 2.99
C GLN A 40 8.94 -10.13 3.10
N LEU A 41 9.03 -9.35 2.02
CA LEU A 41 8.59 -7.96 2.00
C LEU A 41 7.14 -7.80 1.52
N GLU A 42 6.61 -8.80 0.82
CA GLU A 42 5.29 -8.76 0.15
C GLU A 42 4.16 -8.36 1.11
N GLU A 43 4.10 -8.97 2.28
CA GLU A 43 3.04 -8.70 3.26
C GLU A 43 3.05 -7.24 3.75
N THR A 44 4.24 -6.71 4.06
CA THR A 44 4.41 -5.31 4.49
C THR A 44 4.04 -4.34 3.37
N VAL A 45 4.47 -4.62 2.14
CA VAL A 45 4.20 -3.76 0.98
C VAL A 45 2.73 -3.75 0.61
N VAL A 46 2.05 -4.91 0.64
CA VAL A 46 0.61 -5.00 0.40
C VAL A 46 -0.17 -4.13 1.38
N ARG A 47 0.14 -4.23 2.69
CA ARG A 47 -0.51 -3.38 3.71
C ARG A 47 -0.18 -1.90 3.54
N TRP A 48 1.06 -1.59 3.19
CA TRP A 48 1.49 -0.21 2.95
C TRP A 48 0.74 0.41 1.76
N ARG A 49 0.63 -0.31 0.64
CA ARG A 49 -0.14 0.12 -0.54
C ARG A 49 -1.63 0.26 -0.24
N GLU A 50 -2.20 -0.66 0.54
CA GLU A 50 -3.59 -0.54 1.01
C GLU A 50 -3.79 0.73 1.83
N ARG A 51 -2.88 1.00 2.77
CA ARG A 51 -2.91 2.21 3.60
C ARG A 51 -2.83 3.48 2.75
N GLN A 52 -1.97 3.52 1.72
CA GLN A 52 -1.90 4.63 0.78
C GLN A 52 -3.21 4.82 0.01
N ARG A 53 -3.82 3.72 -0.46
CA ARG A 53 -5.12 3.76 -1.13
C ARG A 53 -6.22 4.32 -0.22
N VAL A 54 -6.34 3.82 1.01
CA VAL A 54 -7.35 4.30 1.96
C VAL A 54 -7.13 5.78 2.31
N ALA A 55 -5.87 6.23 2.42
CA ALA A 55 -5.56 7.64 2.62
C ALA A 55 -6.01 8.51 1.43
N ARG A 56 -5.80 8.03 0.19
CA ARG A 56 -6.29 8.70 -1.02
C ARG A 56 -7.82 8.74 -1.08
N ASP A 57 -8.47 7.61 -0.77
CA ASP A 57 -9.93 7.54 -0.73
C ASP A 57 -10.49 8.54 0.31
N LEU A 58 -9.87 8.66 1.50
CA LEU A 58 -10.23 9.66 2.51
C LEU A 58 -10.14 11.10 1.99
N ASP A 59 -9.04 11.42 1.30
CA ASP A 59 -8.85 12.76 0.77
C ASP A 59 -9.87 13.07 -0.33
N GLU A 60 -10.16 12.11 -1.21
CA GLU A 60 -11.23 12.22 -2.22
C GLU A 60 -12.60 12.46 -1.57
N HIS A 61 -12.96 11.72 -0.51
CA HIS A 61 -14.23 11.92 0.19
C HIS A 61 -14.30 13.28 0.89
N ARG A 62 -13.17 13.77 1.42
CA ARG A 62 -13.06 15.12 1.99
C ARG A 62 -13.23 16.21 0.93
N GLU A 63 -12.78 15.99 -0.29
CA GLU A 63 -13.08 16.89 -1.42
C GLU A 63 -14.58 16.86 -1.77
N VAL A 64 -15.21 15.68 -1.80
CA VAL A 64 -16.67 15.54 -2.05
C VAL A 64 -17.49 16.33 -1.02
N LEU A 65 -17.02 16.45 0.23
CA LEU A 65 -17.69 17.30 1.22
C LEU A 65 -17.80 18.79 0.83
N ARG A 66 -16.96 19.25 -0.10
CA ARG A 66 -16.96 20.63 -0.62
C ARG A 66 -17.86 20.81 -1.84
N GLU A 67 -18.38 19.72 -2.41
CA GLU A 67 -19.29 19.77 -3.56
C GLU A 67 -20.63 20.39 -3.20
N ARG A 68 -21.34 20.92 -4.20
CA ARG A 68 -22.65 21.57 -3.99
C ARG A 68 -23.78 20.58 -3.75
N ASP A 69 -23.65 19.37 -4.29
CA ASP A 69 -24.63 18.30 -4.21
C ASP A 69 -24.79 17.79 -2.77
N ALA A 70 -25.99 17.89 -2.22
CA ALA A 70 -26.26 17.49 -0.84
C ALA A 70 -26.28 15.97 -0.64
N GLU A 71 -26.69 15.21 -1.65
CA GLU A 71 -26.75 13.75 -1.58
C GLU A 71 -25.33 13.17 -1.59
N LEU A 72 -24.47 13.68 -2.47
CA LEU A 72 -23.06 13.27 -2.51
C LEU A 72 -22.32 13.61 -1.22
N ARG A 73 -22.58 14.79 -0.63
CA ARG A 73 -21.98 15.15 0.67
C ARG A 73 -22.44 14.25 1.80
N GLU A 74 -23.71 13.89 1.85
CA GLU A 74 -24.25 13.02 2.91
C GLU A 74 -23.66 11.61 2.82
N LEU A 75 -23.58 11.06 1.60
CA LEU A 75 -22.92 9.79 1.35
C LEU A 75 -21.47 9.81 1.83
N ALA A 76 -20.68 10.82 1.41
CA ALA A 76 -19.29 10.95 1.82
C ALA A 76 -19.14 11.09 3.36
N ARG A 77 -20.01 11.85 4.03
CA ARG A 77 -20.01 11.95 5.50
C ARG A 77 -20.24 10.62 6.19
N SER A 78 -21.09 9.77 5.64
CA SER A 78 -21.41 8.47 6.23
C SER A 78 -20.25 7.47 6.10
N GLU A 79 -19.42 7.59 5.06
CA GLU A 79 -18.32 6.66 4.77
C GLU A 79 -16.98 7.05 5.43
N LEU A 80 -16.75 8.36 5.66
CA LEU A 80 -15.52 8.87 6.26
C LEU A 80 -15.11 8.16 7.57
N PRO A 81 -16.00 7.93 8.57
CA PRO A 81 -15.61 7.27 9.81
C PRO A 81 -15.06 5.84 9.61
N ALA A 82 -15.62 5.10 8.65
CA ALA A 82 -15.17 3.75 8.34
C ALA A 82 -13.78 3.75 7.67
N LEU A 83 -13.56 4.70 6.75
CA LEU A 83 -12.26 4.90 6.12
C LEU A 83 -11.18 5.34 7.13
N GLU A 84 -11.52 6.24 8.06
CA GLU A 84 -10.60 6.68 9.13
C GLU A 84 -10.23 5.53 10.07
N ALA A 85 -11.22 4.72 10.49
CA ALA A 85 -10.98 3.53 11.31
C ALA A 85 -10.09 2.51 10.59
N ARG A 86 -10.31 2.28 9.29
CA ARG A 86 -9.47 1.39 8.49
C ARG A 86 -8.04 1.90 8.36
N LEU A 87 -7.86 3.20 8.13
CA LEU A 87 -6.53 3.80 8.05
C LEU A 87 -5.77 3.63 9.38
N ALA A 88 -6.45 3.90 10.51
CA ALA A 88 -5.85 3.74 11.84
C ALA A 88 -5.45 2.28 12.14
N ALA A 89 -6.28 1.32 11.74
CA ALA A 89 -5.97 -0.10 11.90
C ALA A 89 -4.74 -0.50 11.06
N LEU A 90 -4.67 -0.07 9.79
CA LEU A 90 -3.52 -0.33 8.93
C LEU A 90 -2.23 0.31 9.50
N ASP A 91 -2.30 1.57 9.93
CA ASP A 91 -1.16 2.27 10.54
C ASP A 91 -0.67 1.55 11.81
N ALA A 92 -1.55 0.94 12.60
CA ALA A 92 -1.16 0.13 13.76
C ALA A 92 -0.40 -1.13 13.33
N THR A 93 -0.88 -1.84 12.29
CA THR A 93 -0.18 -3.05 11.80
C THR A 93 1.20 -2.77 11.19
N LEU A 94 1.41 -1.56 10.66
CA LEU A 94 2.67 -1.15 10.03
C LEU A 94 3.71 -0.59 11.03
N LYS A 95 3.31 -0.33 12.28
CA LYS A 95 4.20 0.17 13.35
C LYS A 95 4.98 -0.94 14.07
N HIS A 96 4.54 -2.18 13.94
CA HIS A 96 5.15 -3.37 14.55
C HIS A 96 6.13 -4.04 13.59
#